data_AF-A0A535N0E8-F1
#
_entry.id   AF-A0A535N0E8-F1
#
_cell.length_a   1.000
_cell.length_b   1.000
_cell.length_c   1.000
_cell.angle_alpha   90.00
_cell.angle_beta   90.00
_cell.angle_gamma   90.00
#
_symmetry.space_group_name_H-M   'P 1'
#
loop_
_entity.id
_entity.type
_entity.pdbx_description
1 polymer ?
#
loop_
_entity_poly.entity_id
_entity_poly.type
_entity_poly.pdbx_seq_one_letter_code
_entity_poly.pdbx_strand_id
1 'polypeptide(L)'
;METMGPPISSLPWSPHFVAQTLEVLPVWLGEAGLFWMKPMHGESLRIGLPSSARPADVVLDVLRWYPLTPTVVHSTSWRHEEGRIILTYVAVVEPPGDLAKHSLIALPVHRAELARGGAMSAPQSIGVDAVIEHALRHVSWLVRDDPAVMKELEGWREALAGFEPEPFRALV
;
A
#
# COMPACT_ATOMS: atom_id res chain seq x y z
N MET A 1 16.36 -30.12 30.12
CA MET A 1 15.17 -29.45 30.68
C MET A 1 15.22 -28.04 30.13
N GLU A 2 14.43 -27.75 29.10
CA GLU A 2 14.45 -26.45 28.42
C GLU A 2 13.93 -25.37 29.38
N THR A 3 14.83 -24.50 29.81
CA THR A 3 14.51 -23.30 30.57
C THR A 3 13.94 -22.26 29.62
N MET A 4 12.63 -22.32 29.41
CA MET A 4 11.87 -21.22 28.81
C MET A 4 12.14 -19.93 29.62
N GLY A 5 12.47 -18.86 28.91
CA GLY A 5 12.70 -17.53 29.51
C GLY A 5 11.43 -16.92 30.10
N PRO A 6 11.54 -15.76 30.79
CA PRO A 6 10.39 -15.06 31.34
C PRO A 6 9.39 -14.64 30.24
N PRO A 7 8.12 -14.35 30.60
CA PRO A 7 7.12 -13.91 29.64
C PRO A 7 7.59 -12.69 28.82
N ILE A 8 7.43 -12.77 27.50
CA ILE A 8 7.88 -11.73 26.54
C ILE A 8 6.98 -10.47 26.60
N SER A 9 5.76 -10.59 27.12
CA SER A 9 4.81 -9.49 27.25
C SER A 9 4.21 -9.46 28.65
N SER A 10 4.16 -8.26 29.23
CA SER A 10 3.40 -7.96 30.44
C SER A 10 2.00 -7.39 30.13
N LEU A 11 1.69 -7.17 28.85
CA LEU A 11 0.35 -6.76 28.44
C LEU A 11 -0.56 -7.99 28.43
N PRO A 12 -1.73 -7.93 29.09
CA PRO A 12 -2.72 -8.99 28.98
C PRO A 12 -3.11 -9.13 27.51
N TRP A 13 -3.24 -10.37 27.05
CA TRP A 13 -3.79 -10.63 25.73
C TRP A 13 -5.15 -9.94 25.65
N SER A 14 -5.25 -8.97 24.73
CA SER A 14 -6.49 -8.28 24.42
C SER A 14 -6.78 -8.53 22.95
N PRO A 15 -7.99 -8.98 22.59
CA PRO A 15 -8.40 -8.99 21.19
C PRO A 15 -8.55 -7.57 20.63
N HIS A 16 -8.53 -6.54 21.48
CA HIS A 16 -8.62 -5.13 21.11
C HIS A 16 -7.21 -4.53 20.97
N PHE A 17 -6.55 -4.78 19.85
CA PHE A 17 -5.30 -4.09 19.51
C PHE A 17 -5.59 -2.65 19.04
N VAL A 18 -4.71 -1.73 19.44
CA VAL A 18 -4.94 -0.27 19.53
C VAL A 18 -4.25 0.47 18.38
N ALA A 19 -4.91 1.52 17.87
CA ALA A 19 -4.43 2.50 16.88
C ALA A 19 -3.78 1.88 15.61
N GLN A 20 -4.63 1.40 14.71
CA GLN A 20 -4.23 1.05 13.35
C GLN A 20 -4.52 2.25 12.43
N THR A 21 -3.54 2.62 11.62
CA THR A 21 -3.70 3.63 10.58
C THR A 21 -3.75 2.90 9.24
N LEU A 22 -4.71 3.23 8.39
CA LEU A 22 -4.65 2.83 6.98
C LEU A 22 -3.90 3.89 6.21
N GLU A 23 -2.98 3.46 5.37
CA GLU A 23 -2.39 4.26 4.31
C GLU A 23 -2.96 3.77 2.99
N VAL A 24 -3.63 4.65 2.25
CA VAL A 24 -4.23 4.34 0.96
C VAL A 24 -3.40 5.01 -0.13
N LEU A 25 -3.03 4.25 -1.14
CA LEU A 25 -2.28 4.72 -2.30
C LEU A 25 -3.17 4.59 -3.55
N PRO A 26 -4.00 5.59 -3.86
CA PRO A 26 -4.75 5.61 -5.10
C PRO A 26 -3.79 5.77 -6.29
N VAL A 27 -3.89 4.87 -7.26
CA VAL A 27 -3.08 4.87 -8.48
C VAL A 27 -3.97 4.71 -9.71
N TRP A 28 -3.59 5.34 -10.82
CA TRP A 28 -4.25 5.14 -12.10
C TRP A 28 -3.23 5.16 -13.24
N LEU A 29 -3.63 4.60 -14.37
CA LEU A 29 -2.88 4.65 -15.61
C LEU A 29 -3.46 5.78 -16.47
N GLY A 30 -2.67 6.83 -16.68
CA GLY A 30 -2.97 7.92 -17.61
C GLY A 30 -2.22 7.75 -18.93
N GLU A 31 -2.46 8.67 -19.87
CA GLU A 31 -1.80 8.65 -21.19
C GLU A 31 -0.26 8.71 -21.10
N ALA A 32 0.26 9.44 -20.12
CA ALA A 32 1.71 9.62 -19.91
C ALA A 32 2.33 8.55 -18.99
N GLY A 33 1.55 7.57 -18.52
CA GLY A 33 2.02 6.49 -17.64
C GLY A 33 1.30 6.41 -16.31
N LEU A 34 1.97 5.85 -15.31
CA LEU A 34 1.41 5.63 -13.97
C LEU A 34 1.45 6.91 -13.14
N PHE A 35 0.35 7.17 -12.44
CA PHE A 35 0.24 8.26 -11.48
C PHE A 35 -0.32 7.75 -10.17
N TRP A 36 -0.03 8.48 -9.09
CA TRP A 36 -0.60 8.26 -7.77
C TRP A 36 -1.12 9.56 -7.17
N MET A 37 -1.99 9.46 -6.17
CA MET A 37 -2.57 10.62 -5.49
C MET A 37 -2.23 10.64 -4.00
N LYS A 38 -2.02 11.85 -3.48
CA LYS A 38 -1.91 12.10 -2.04
C LYS A 38 -2.65 13.38 -1.64
N PRO A 39 -3.02 13.55 -0.36
CA PRO A 39 -3.55 14.82 0.13
C PRO A 39 -2.54 15.95 -0.11
N MET A 40 -3.02 17.14 -0.47
CA MET A 40 -2.17 18.30 -0.73
C MET A 40 -1.19 18.60 0.42
N HIS A 41 -1.62 18.37 1.67
CA HIS A 41 -0.86 18.68 2.88
C HIS A 41 -0.34 17.44 3.63
N GLY A 42 -0.33 16.27 2.97
CA GLY A 42 0.15 15.02 3.57
C GLY A 42 1.13 14.28 2.66
N GLU A 43 2.00 13.48 3.27
CA GLU A 43 2.94 12.61 2.54
C GLU A 43 2.21 11.43 1.87
N SER A 44 1.12 10.95 2.47
CA SER A 44 0.24 9.92 1.92
C SER A 44 -1.18 10.08 2.48
N LEU A 45 -2.17 9.44 1.84
CA LEU A 45 -3.54 9.44 2.34
C LEU A 45 -3.63 8.49 3.53
N ARG A 46 -3.65 9.04 4.74
CA ARG A 46 -3.72 8.28 5.99
C ARG A 46 -5.01 8.56 6.75
N ILE A 47 -5.63 7.50 7.24
CA ILE A 47 -6.88 7.55 8.01
C ILE A 47 -6.82 6.57 9.18
N GLY A 48 -7.55 6.86 10.25
CA GLY A 48 -7.67 5.93 11.38
C GLY A 48 -8.54 4.73 11.02
N LEU A 49 -8.15 3.53 11.44
CA LEU A 49 -8.98 2.33 11.35
C LEU A 49 -9.72 2.11 12.68
N PRO A 50 -11.06 2.20 12.70
CA PRO A 50 -11.83 1.80 13.87
C PRO A 50 -11.67 0.30 14.14
N SER A 51 -11.56 -0.10 15.41
CA SER A 51 -11.40 -1.51 15.80
C SER A 51 -12.58 -2.40 15.42
N SER A 52 -13.74 -1.81 15.13
CA SER A 52 -14.96 -2.52 14.72
C SER A 52 -15.09 -2.66 13.20
N ALA A 53 -14.22 -2.02 12.41
CA ALA A 53 -14.36 -1.95 10.97
C ALA A 53 -13.38 -2.91 10.27
N ARG A 54 -13.77 -3.41 9.09
CA ARG A 54 -12.84 -4.14 8.22
C ARG A 54 -12.01 -3.12 7.44
N PRO A 55 -10.68 -3.28 7.35
CA PRO A 55 -9.82 -2.33 6.64
C PRO A 55 -10.29 -1.99 5.22
N ALA A 56 -10.63 -3.01 4.42
CA ALA A 56 -11.02 -2.82 3.03
C ALA A 56 -12.29 -1.97 2.88
N ASP A 57 -13.28 -2.14 3.76
CA ASP A 57 -14.53 -1.37 3.72
C ASP A 57 -14.25 0.13 3.96
N VAL A 58 -13.36 0.44 4.92
CA VAL A 58 -12.95 1.82 5.21
C VAL A 58 -12.16 2.42 4.05
N VAL A 59 -11.30 1.64 3.39
CA VAL A 59 -10.59 2.10 2.18
C VAL A 59 -11.59 2.47 1.08
N LEU A 60 -12.58 1.62 0.82
CA LEU A 60 -13.62 1.89 -0.18
C LEU A 60 -14.46 3.13 0.18
N ASP A 61 -14.81 3.32 1.45
CA ASP A 61 -15.51 4.51 1.93
C ASP A 61 -14.71 5.79 1.68
N VAL A 62 -13.40 5.76 1.97
CA VAL A 62 -12.51 6.90 1.75
C VAL A 62 -12.35 7.22 0.27
N LEU A 63 -12.22 6.22 -0.60
CA LEU A 63 -12.12 6.43 -2.04
C LEU A 63 -13.40 7.07 -2.60
N ARG A 64 -14.58 6.58 -2.16
CA ARG A 64 -15.88 7.18 -2.53
C ARG A 64 -16.03 8.62 -2.05
N TRP A 65 -15.44 8.96 -0.90
CA TRP A 65 -15.45 10.33 -0.38
C TRP A 65 -14.62 11.29 -1.24
N TYR A 66 -13.56 10.80 -1.90
CA TYR A 66 -12.74 11.54 -2.88
C TYR A 66 -13.23 11.43 -4.34
N PRO A 67 -14.54 11.24 -4.55
CA PRO A 67 -15.14 10.67 -5.77
C PRO A 67 -14.26 9.79 -6.67
N LEU A 68 -13.46 8.88 -6.09
CA LEU A 68 -12.64 7.94 -6.85
C LEU A 68 -13.41 6.63 -7.07
N THR A 69 -13.36 6.09 -8.28
CA THR A 69 -13.93 4.79 -8.63
C THR A 69 -12.85 3.70 -8.55
N PRO A 70 -12.80 2.89 -7.48
CA PRO A 70 -11.84 1.78 -7.39
C PRO A 70 -12.20 0.62 -8.32
N THR A 71 -11.19 0.09 -9.00
CA THR A 71 -11.27 -1.14 -9.81
C THR A 71 -10.63 -2.31 -9.06
N VAL A 72 -9.48 -2.10 -8.40
CA VAL A 72 -8.78 -3.11 -7.58
C VAL A 72 -8.31 -2.47 -6.29
N VAL A 73 -8.56 -3.12 -5.16
CA VAL A 73 -8.07 -2.70 -3.83
C VAL A 73 -7.40 -3.87 -3.14
N HIS A 74 -6.16 -3.69 -2.70
CA HIS A 74 -5.41 -4.77 -2.06
C HIS A 74 -4.50 -4.25 -0.95
N SER A 75 -4.40 -5.01 0.15
CA SER A 75 -3.35 -4.79 1.14
C SER A 75 -2.00 -5.21 0.56
N THR A 76 -0.95 -4.45 0.86
CA THR A 76 0.38 -4.67 0.26
C THR A 76 1.49 -4.85 1.31
N SER A 77 1.41 -4.11 2.41
CA SER A 77 2.45 -4.11 3.44
C SER A 77 1.92 -3.53 4.75
N TRP A 78 2.74 -3.63 5.78
CA TRP A 78 2.52 -2.95 7.06
C TRP A 78 3.87 -2.48 7.62
N ARG A 79 3.84 -1.44 8.45
CA ARG A 79 5.02 -0.96 9.19
C ARG A 79 4.64 -0.40 10.55
N HIS A 80 5.63 -0.29 11.43
CA HIS A 80 5.50 0.43 12.68
C HIS A 80 6.15 1.81 12.56
N GLU A 81 5.40 2.86 12.89
CA GLU A 81 5.85 4.26 12.80
C GLU A 81 5.22 5.03 13.97
N GLU A 82 6.03 5.74 14.75
CA GLU A 82 5.58 6.60 15.87
C GLU A 82 4.59 5.92 16.85
N GLY A 83 4.83 4.66 17.19
CA GLY A 83 3.98 3.92 18.14
C GLY A 83 2.69 3.37 17.53
N ARG A 84 2.55 3.39 16.19
CA ARG A 84 1.36 2.94 15.46
C ARG A 84 1.71 1.86 14.45
N ILE A 85 0.76 0.99 14.16
CA ILE A 85 0.83 0.11 13.00
C ILE A 85 0.13 0.81 11.83
N ILE A 86 0.85 0.97 10.73
CA ILE A 86 0.33 1.46 9.46
C ILE A 86 0.12 0.25 8.56
N LEU A 87 -1.11 0.05 8.08
CA LEU A 87 -1.48 -0.95 7.09
C LEU A 87 -1.65 -0.27 5.74
N THR A 88 -0.85 -0.65 4.74
CA THR A 88 -0.87 0.01 3.44
C THR A 88 -1.73 -0.76 2.44
N TYR A 89 -2.63 -0.03 1.80
CA TYR A 89 -3.47 -0.47 0.70
C TYR A 89 -3.10 0.27 -0.58
N VAL A 90 -2.97 -0.48 -1.67
CA VAL A 90 -2.98 0.09 -3.02
C VAL A 90 -4.40 0.02 -3.56
N ALA A 91 -4.83 1.11 -4.19
CA ALA A 91 -6.13 1.19 -4.83
C ALA A 91 -5.94 1.62 -6.29
N VAL A 92 -6.10 0.69 -7.22
CA VAL A 92 -6.20 1.03 -8.64
C VAL A 92 -7.58 1.63 -8.86
N VAL A 93 -7.60 2.85 -9.40
CA VAL A 93 -8.82 3.60 -9.68
C VAL A 93 -8.92 3.92 -11.17
N GLU A 94 -10.13 4.13 -11.64
CA GLU A 94 -10.37 4.75 -12.95
C GLU A 94 -9.70 6.14 -13.03
N PRO A 95 -9.38 6.65 -14.23
CA PRO A 95 -8.86 8.00 -14.38
C PRO A 95 -9.73 9.02 -13.61
N PRO A 96 -9.16 9.76 -12.64
CA PRO A 96 -9.95 10.63 -11.79
C PRO A 96 -10.55 11.79 -12.60
N GLY A 97 -11.80 12.13 -12.31
CA GLY A 97 -12.43 13.35 -12.81
C GLY A 97 -11.96 14.60 -12.06
N ASP A 98 -12.75 15.67 -12.11
CA ASP A 98 -12.45 16.91 -11.38
C ASP A 98 -12.53 16.70 -9.87
N LEU A 99 -11.37 16.72 -9.22
CA LEU A 99 -11.27 16.68 -7.77
C LEU A 99 -11.45 18.08 -7.17
N ALA A 100 -11.96 18.13 -5.93
CA ALA A 100 -12.11 19.39 -5.22
C ALA A 100 -10.77 20.11 -5.09
N LYS A 101 -10.77 21.45 -5.29
CA LYS A 101 -9.56 22.26 -5.10
C LYS A 101 -9.00 22.04 -3.69
N HIS A 102 -7.68 21.87 -3.60
CA HIS A 102 -6.97 21.62 -2.35
C HIS A 102 -7.28 20.28 -1.66
N SER A 103 -7.79 19.28 -2.39
CA SER A 103 -8.00 17.93 -1.86
C SER A 103 -6.79 17.03 -2.11
N LEU A 104 -6.82 16.20 -3.16
CA LEU A 104 -5.71 15.36 -3.59
C LEU A 104 -4.91 16.06 -4.70
N ILE A 105 -3.62 15.74 -4.74
CA ILE A 105 -2.73 16.10 -5.83
C ILE A 105 -2.27 14.84 -6.56
N ALA A 106 -2.23 14.94 -7.89
CA ALA A 106 -1.74 13.93 -8.82
C ALA A 106 -0.23 14.05 -8.99
N LEU A 107 0.50 12.95 -8.85
CA LEU A 107 1.95 12.90 -9.03
C LEU A 107 2.32 11.73 -9.97
N PRO A 108 3.22 11.92 -10.94
CA PRO A 108 3.74 10.81 -11.72
C PRO A 108 4.46 9.83 -10.80
N VAL A 109 4.30 8.54 -11.08
CA VAL A 109 5.05 7.50 -10.39
C VAL A 109 6.47 7.47 -10.94
N HIS A 110 7.45 7.52 -10.05
CA HIS A 110 8.85 7.31 -10.38
C HIS A 110 9.34 6.00 -9.76
N ARG A 111 10.38 5.42 -10.37
CA ARG A 111 11.06 4.26 -9.81
C ARG A 111 11.82 4.69 -8.56
N ALA A 112 11.73 3.88 -7.51
CA ALA A 112 12.45 4.12 -6.28
C ALA A 112 13.16 2.86 -5.79
N GLU A 113 14.19 3.03 -4.97
CA GLU A 113 14.76 1.91 -4.25
C GLU A 113 13.82 1.49 -3.11
N LEU A 114 13.67 0.17 -2.92
CA LEU A 114 12.97 -0.36 -1.76
C LEU A 114 13.77 -0.07 -0.50
N ALA A 115 13.10 0.34 0.57
CA ALA A 115 13.72 0.44 1.88
C ALA A 115 14.19 -0.95 2.35
N ARG A 116 15.49 -1.10 2.62
CA ARG A 116 16.11 -2.37 3.02
C ARG A 116 16.45 -2.37 4.51
N GLY A 117 16.05 -3.45 5.19
CA GLY A 117 16.45 -3.76 6.55
C GLY A 117 17.59 -4.77 6.59
N GLY A 118 18.08 -5.07 7.79
CA GLY A 118 18.95 -6.22 8.02
C GLY A 118 18.15 -7.51 8.17
N ALA A 119 18.82 -8.66 8.25
CA ALA A 119 18.16 -9.96 8.43
C ALA A 119 17.25 -10.03 9.67
N MET A 120 17.58 -9.24 10.70
CA MET A 120 16.89 -9.19 11.99
C MET A 120 16.42 -7.77 12.36
N SER A 121 16.42 -6.84 11.41
CA SER A 121 16.09 -5.44 11.69
C SER A 121 15.30 -4.82 10.55
N ALA A 122 14.28 -4.02 10.91
CA ALA A 122 13.57 -3.19 9.94
C ALA A 122 14.50 -2.09 9.39
N PRO A 123 14.21 -1.54 8.20
CA PRO A 123 14.84 -0.30 7.74
C PRO A 123 14.69 0.82 8.79
N GLN A 124 15.68 1.70 8.90
CA GLN A 124 15.62 2.83 9.84
C GLN A 124 14.51 3.82 9.49
N SER A 125 14.24 4.00 8.20
CA SER A 125 13.14 4.82 7.69
C SER A 125 12.61 4.22 6.39
N ILE A 126 11.32 4.49 6.11
CA ILE A 126 10.65 4.05 4.89
C ILE A 126 9.93 5.27 4.31
N GLY A 127 10.49 5.84 3.25
CA GLY A 127 9.86 6.95 2.51
C GLY A 127 8.69 6.48 1.65
N VAL A 128 7.74 7.38 1.35
CA VAL A 128 6.51 7.05 0.61
C VAL A 128 6.80 6.49 -0.79
N ASP A 129 7.83 6.97 -1.47
CA ASP A 129 8.22 6.46 -2.79
C ASP A 129 8.60 4.97 -2.74
N ALA A 130 9.30 4.54 -1.68
CA ALA A 130 9.62 3.13 -1.47
C ALA A 130 8.37 2.28 -1.17
N VAL A 131 7.36 2.86 -0.52
CA VAL A 131 6.07 2.20 -0.26
C VAL A 131 5.29 2.03 -1.57
N ILE A 132 5.25 3.07 -2.41
CA ILE A 132 4.59 3.02 -3.74
C ILE A 132 5.30 2.01 -4.64
N GLU A 133 6.63 2.02 -4.66
CA GLU A 133 7.44 1.02 -5.38
C GLU A 133 7.05 -0.40 -4.94
N HIS A 134 6.99 -0.68 -3.65
CA HIS A 134 6.56 -1.98 -3.12
C HIS A 134 5.13 -2.32 -3.52
N ALA A 135 4.21 -1.38 -3.37
CA ALA A 135 2.80 -1.55 -3.72
C ALA A 135 2.62 -1.89 -5.21
N LEU A 136 3.34 -1.22 -6.11
CA LEU A 136 3.26 -1.48 -7.55
C LEU A 136 3.95 -2.79 -7.95
N ARG A 137 4.99 -3.23 -7.24
CA ARG A 137 5.52 -4.60 -7.39
C ARG A 137 4.48 -5.65 -7.02
N HIS A 138 3.71 -5.40 -5.95
CA HIS A 138 2.60 -6.26 -5.55
C HIS A 138 1.50 -6.30 -6.61
N VAL A 139 1.07 -5.16 -7.15
CA VAL A 139 0.09 -5.12 -8.26
C VAL A 139 0.64 -5.82 -9.50
N SER A 140 1.92 -5.62 -9.83
CA SER A 140 2.58 -6.31 -10.94
C SER A 140 2.49 -7.83 -10.77
N TRP A 141 2.77 -8.36 -9.58
CA TRP A 141 2.56 -9.78 -9.30
C TRP A 141 1.09 -10.20 -9.44
N LEU A 142 0.14 -9.46 -8.86
CA LEU A 142 -1.30 -9.78 -8.94
C LEU A 142 -1.82 -9.82 -10.39
N VAL A 143 -1.39 -8.90 -11.24
CA VAL A 143 -1.75 -8.85 -12.68
C VAL A 143 -1.21 -10.07 -13.45
N ARG A 144 -0.35 -10.91 -12.87
CA ARG A 144 0.14 -12.15 -13.49
C ARG A 144 -0.46 -13.41 -12.85
N ASP A 145 -0.87 -13.32 -11.59
CA ASP A 145 -1.22 -14.49 -10.78
C ASP A 145 -2.71 -14.59 -10.44
N ASP A 146 -3.40 -13.47 -10.20
CA ASP A 146 -4.80 -13.44 -9.75
C ASP A 146 -5.77 -13.22 -10.94
N PRO A 147 -6.61 -14.21 -11.30
CA PRO A 147 -7.54 -14.09 -12.43
C PRO A 147 -8.52 -12.92 -12.34
N ALA A 148 -8.94 -12.52 -11.14
CA ALA A 148 -9.84 -11.39 -10.96
C ALA A 148 -9.12 -10.08 -11.27
N VAL A 149 -7.89 -9.91 -10.77
CA VAL A 149 -7.07 -8.72 -11.03
C VAL A 149 -6.62 -8.66 -12.48
N MET A 150 -6.24 -9.81 -13.07
CA MET A 150 -5.84 -9.91 -14.48
C MET A 150 -6.91 -9.37 -15.43
N LYS A 151 -8.17 -9.73 -15.18
CA LYS A 151 -9.30 -9.31 -15.99
C LYS A 151 -9.49 -7.79 -15.94
N GLU A 152 -9.43 -7.22 -14.75
CA GLU A 152 -9.69 -5.79 -14.55
C GLU A 152 -8.52 -4.90 -15.00
N LEU A 153 -7.28 -5.42 -14.96
CA LEU A 153 -6.06 -4.65 -15.24
C LEU A 153 -5.28 -5.15 -16.47
N GLU A 154 -5.98 -5.68 -17.49
CA GLU A 154 -5.35 -6.20 -18.71
C GLU A 154 -4.41 -5.18 -19.37
N GLY A 155 -4.84 -3.92 -19.46
CA GLY A 155 -4.07 -2.81 -20.06
C GLY A 155 -2.88 -2.30 -19.22
N TRP A 156 -2.69 -2.81 -18.00
CA TRP A 156 -1.63 -2.32 -17.09
C TRP A 156 -0.31 -3.08 -17.22
N ARG A 157 -0.30 -4.24 -17.90
CA ARG A 157 0.87 -5.13 -17.94
C ARG A 157 2.15 -4.44 -18.38
N GLU A 158 2.08 -3.65 -19.45
CA GLU A 158 3.23 -2.93 -19.99
C GLU A 158 3.74 -1.86 -19.01
N ALA A 159 2.83 -1.05 -18.47
CA ALA A 159 3.18 -0.01 -17.49
C ALA A 159 3.79 -0.58 -16.19
N LEU A 160 3.38 -1.80 -15.81
CA LEU A 160 3.87 -2.51 -14.62
C LEU A 160 5.12 -3.38 -14.87
N ALA A 161 5.58 -3.52 -16.11
CA ALA A 161 6.72 -4.38 -16.45
C ALA A 161 7.99 -3.99 -15.67
N GLY A 162 8.22 -2.68 -15.48
CA GLY A 162 9.33 -2.17 -14.69
C GLY A 162 9.25 -2.50 -13.20
N PHE A 163 8.07 -2.88 -12.69
CA PHE A 163 7.82 -3.26 -11.30
C PHE A 163 7.81 -4.77 -11.08
N GLU A 164 8.23 -5.57 -12.04
CA GLU A 164 8.47 -6.98 -11.75
C GLU A 164 9.59 -7.10 -10.69
N PRO A 165 9.41 -7.94 -9.64
CA PRO A 165 10.56 -8.35 -8.84
C PRO A 165 11.58 -8.94 -9.80
N GLU A 166 12.84 -8.50 -9.73
CA GLU A 166 13.89 -9.13 -10.53
C GLU A 166 13.80 -10.63 -10.29
N PRO A 167 13.65 -11.45 -11.35
CA PRO A 167 13.50 -12.88 -11.18
C PRO A 167 14.70 -13.34 -10.36
N PHE A 168 14.43 -14.23 -9.41
CA PHE A 168 15.45 -14.99 -8.73
C PHE A 168 16.43 -15.44 -9.82
N ARG A 169 17.63 -14.84 -9.89
CA ARG A 169 18.69 -15.39 -10.71
C ARG A 169 19.00 -16.71 -10.03
N ALA A 170 18.34 -17.78 -10.48
CA ALA A 170 18.81 -19.12 -10.24
C ALA A 170 20.25 -19.10 -10.74
N LEU A 171 21.21 -19.05 -9.82
CA LEU A 171 22.60 -19.30 -10.14
C LEU A 171 22.60 -20.76 -10.61
N VAL A 172 22.59 -20.93 -11.93
CA VAL A 172 22.85 -22.22 -12.59
C VAL A 172 24.33 -22.52 -12.44
#